data_AF-A0A540M533-F1
#
_entry.id   AF-A0A540M533-F1
#
_cell.length_a   1.000
_cell.length_b   1.000
_cell.length_c   1.000
_cell.angle_alpha   90.00
_cell.angle_beta   90.00
_cell.angle_gamma   90.00
#
_symmetry.space_group_name_H-M   'P 1'
#
loop_
_entity.id
_entity.type
_entity.pdbx_description
1 polymer ?
#
loop_
_entity_poly.entity_id
_entity_poly.type
_entity_poly.pdbx_seq_one_letter_code
_entity_poly.pdbx_strand_id
1 'polypeptide(L)'
;MDFSQGCKDKKKKTIDQSMLLCCKLYISESRNLAALDTIERAARLDPESVIVNKFEDREYNRVRYTIVSYVMHDSTGSAIYSPLQQTVMAMTEAAFGAINLEQHSGAHPRLGVVDDIVFHPLARASLDEAAWLAKAVAVDIGNRFQVPVYLYAAAHPTGKALDTIRRELGYYRPNFMPDALQEKPDEGPTCVSPARGITMIGARQWVGLYNIPIMSTDVAATKRIARMVSARGGGLPTVQTLGLLHGEDSTEIACMLLDPNQVGADHVQNYVEMLAAQEGLDVEKGYFTDYSPDMITEKYMKLISSAEQ
;
A
#
# COMPACT_ATOMS: atom_id res chain seq x y z
N MET A 1 44.41 0.96 2.53
CA MET A 1 43.04 1.47 2.31
C MET A 1 42.34 0.55 1.30
N ASP A 2 41.96 -0.67 1.69
CA ASP A 2 41.30 -1.61 0.75
C ASP A 2 40.30 -2.60 1.40
N PHE A 3 40.25 -2.71 2.74
CA PHE A 3 39.30 -3.60 3.41
C PHE A 3 37.84 -3.13 3.33
N SER A 4 37.60 -1.82 3.15
CA SER A 4 36.26 -1.24 3.06
C SER A 4 35.56 -1.51 1.72
N GLN A 5 36.33 -1.65 0.64
CA GLN A 5 35.78 -1.87 -0.70
C GLN A 5 35.32 -3.33 -0.88
N GLY A 6 36.15 -4.30 -0.47
CA GLY A 6 35.81 -5.73 -0.56
C GLY A 6 34.63 -6.17 0.32
N CYS A 7 34.38 -5.48 1.44
CA CYS A 7 33.20 -5.74 2.28
C CYS A 7 31.92 -5.16 1.65
N LYS A 8 31.99 -3.98 1.03
CA LYS A 8 30.87 -3.38 0.28
C LYS A 8 30.49 -4.23 -0.94
N ASP A 9 31.47 -4.75 -1.66
CA ASP A 9 31.24 -5.58 -2.84
C ASP A 9 30.64 -6.95 -2.49
N LYS A 10 31.06 -7.58 -1.38
CA LYS A 10 30.44 -8.81 -0.86
C LYS A 10 29.00 -8.58 -0.39
N LYS A 11 28.73 -7.51 0.36
CA LYS A 11 27.37 -7.16 0.80
C LYS A 11 26.45 -6.90 -0.39
N LYS A 12 26.90 -6.14 -1.39
CA LYS A 12 26.14 -5.88 -2.63
C LYS A 12 25.81 -7.17 -3.38
N LYS A 13 26.73 -8.15 -3.38
CA LYS A 13 26.53 -9.49 -3.97
C LYS A 13 25.49 -10.35 -3.23
N THR A 14 25.44 -10.27 -1.89
CA THR A 14 24.44 -10.98 -1.07
C THR A 14 23.05 -10.36 -1.21
N ILE A 15 22.98 -9.01 -1.31
CA ILE A 15 21.74 -8.26 -1.60
C ILE A 15 21.16 -8.69 -2.95
N ASP A 16 22.01 -8.75 -3.97
CA ASP A 16 21.63 -9.14 -5.33
C ASP A 16 21.25 -10.63 -5.44
N GLN A 17 21.48 -11.45 -4.41
CA GLN A 17 21.11 -12.87 -4.38
C GLN A 17 19.85 -13.18 -3.56
N SER A 18 19.34 -12.20 -2.80
CA SER A 18 18.19 -12.39 -1.92
C SER A 18 16.87 -12.29 -2.70
N MET A 19 15.93 -13.17 -2.40
CA MET A 19 14.54 -13.08 -2.88
C MET A 19 13.70 -12.46 -1.78
N LEU A 20 13.29 -11.21 -1.98
CA LEU A 20 12.60 -10.43 -0.96
C LEU A 20 11.20 -10.07 -1.44
N LEU A 21 10.25 -10.08 -0.52
CA LEU A 21 8.91 -9.55 -0.74
C LEU A 21 8.73 -8.29 0.10
N CYS A 22 7.97 -7.35 -0.42
CA CYS A 22 7.56 -6.15 0.29
C CYS A 22 6.05 -6.11 0.42
N CYS A 23 5.55 -6.01 1.65
CA CYS A 23 4.16 -5.77 1.96
C CYS A 23 3.95 -4.28 2.26
N LYS A 24 3.03 -3.64 1.53
CA LYS A 24 2.46 -2.35 1.95
C LYS A 24 1.11 -2.61 2.59
N LEU A 25 1.06 -2.47 3.91
CA LEU A 25 -0.13 -2.66 4.74
C LEU A 25 -0.75 -1.30 5.04
N TYR A 26 -1.98 -1.08 4.61
CA TYR A 26 -2.70 0.17 4.83
C TYR A 26 -3.79 0.00 5.88
N ILE A 27 -3.77 0.85 6.90
CA ILE A 27 -4.70 0.83 8.02
C ILE A 27 -5.42 2.18 8.11
N SER A 28 -6.74 2.13 8.27
CA SER A 28 -7.61 3.30 8.45
C SER A 28 -7.55 3.81 9.88
N GLU A 29 -6.39 4.32 10.27
CA GLU A 29 -6.11 5.01 11.53
C GLU A 29 -4.74 5.71 11.44
N SER A 30 -4.62 6.93 11.94
CA SER A 30 -3.33 7.61 12.15
C SER A 30 -3.31 8.57 13.34
N ARG A 31 -4.43 8.67 14.07
CA ARG A 31 -4.66 9.61 15.17
C ARG A 31 -4.57 8.94 16.53
N ASN A 32 -4.98 7.68 16.64
CA ASN A 32 -4.91 6.86 17.86
C ASN A 32 -3.53 6.20 18.02
N LEU A 33 -2.62 6.90 18.70
CA LEU A 33 -1.24 6.43 18.90
C LEU A 33 -1.16 5.08 19.65
N ALA A 34 -2.08 4.79 20.57
CA ALA A 34 -2.07 3.53 21.32
C ALA A 34 -2.43 2.33 20.42
N ALA A 35 -3.36 2.53 19.47
CA ALA A 35 -3.68 1.52 18.46
C ALA A 35 -2.47 1.27 17.54
N LEU A 36 -1.85 2.36 17.03
CA LEU A 36 -0.67 2.26 16.17
C LEU A 36 0.51 1.57 16.86
N ASP A 37 0.80 1.91 18.12
CA ASP A 37 1.86 1.26 18.89
C ASP A 37 1.59 -0.23 19.11
N THR A 38 0.33 -0.61 19.33
CA THR A 38 -0.06 -2.04 19.45
C THR A 38 0.17 -2.80 18.14
N ILE A 39 -0.17 -2.19 17.00
CA ILE A 39 0.06 -2.77 15.67
C ILE A 39 1.56 -2.90 15.38
N GLU A 40 2.34 -1.86 15.66
CA GLU A 40 3.79 -1.88 15.45
C GLU A 40 4.51 -2.88 16.35
N ARG A 41 4.06 -3.04 17.60
CA ARG A 41 4.56 -4.09 18.50
C ARG A 41 4.28 -5.49 17.97
N ALA A 42 3.10 -5.72 17.37
CA ALA A 42 2.78 -7.00 16.76
C ALA A 42 3.73 -7.34 15.59
N ALA A 43 4.15 -6.34 14.82
CA ALA A 43 5.13 -6.53 13.75
C ALA A 43 6.51 -6.96 14.27
N ARG A 44 6.93 -6.41 15.42
CA ARG A 44 8.24 -6.66 16.04
C ARG A 44 8.37 -8.03 16.71
N LEU A 45 7.29 -8.84 16.74
CA LEU A 45 7.34 -10.20 17.27
C LEU A 45 8.20 -11.13 16.41
N ASP A 46 8.31 -10.82 15.12
CA ASP A 46 9.14 -11.54 14.17
C ASP A 46 10.33 -10.65 13.74
N PRO A 47 11.56 -10.98 14.16
CA PRO A 47 12.74 -10.19 13.82
C PRO A 47 13.14 -10.29 12.33
N GLU A 48 12.62 -11.28 11.60
CA GLU A 48 12.92 -11.47 10.17
C GLU A 48 12.03 -10.60 9.28
N SER A 49 10.96 -10.01 9.82
CA SER A 49 10.06 -9.09 9.12
C SER A 49 10.24 -7.66 9.61
N VAL A 50 10.75 -6.78 8.75
CA VAL A 50 11.18 -5.43 9.16
C VAL A 50 10.27 -4.36 8.58
N ILE A 51 9.71 -3.50 9.42
CA ILE A 51 9.12 -2.22 8.99
C ILE A 51 10.24 -1.28 8.54
N VAL A 52 10.39 -1.10 7.22
CA VAL A 52 11.43 -0.24 6.61
C VAL A 52 10.98 1.20 6.42
N ASN A 53 9.67 1.44 6.41
CA ASN A 53 9.05 2.76 6.31
C ASN A 53 7.66 2.76 6.96
N LYS A 54 7.29 3.91 7.52
CA LYS A 54 5.95 4.22 8.02
C LYS A 54 5.55 5.57 7.42
N PHE A 55 4.47 5.60 6.66
CA PHE A 55 3.85 6.83 6.20
C PHE A 55 2.55 7.03 6.95
N GLU A 56 2.50 8.05 7.80
CA GLU A 56 1.36 8.39 8.63
C GLU A 56 0.79 9.72 8.18
N ASP A 57 -0.49 9.74 7.82
CA ASP A 57 -1.19 10.95 7.39
C ASP A 57 -2.43 11.19 8.26
N ARG A 58 -2.39 12.27 9.05
CA ARG A 58 -3.44 12.62 10.02
C ARG A 58 -4.70 13.19 9.35
N GLU A 59 -4.57 13.86 8.21
CA GLU A 59 -5.69 14.44 7.47
C GLU A 59 -6.48 13.33 6.77
N TYR A 60 -5.77 12.41 6.13
CA TYR A 60 -6.33 11.19 5.57
C TYR A 60 -6.86 10.22 6.61
N ASN A 61 -6.40 10.35 7.86
CA ASN A 61 -6.58 9.37 8.92
C ASN A 61 -6.17 7.95 8.48
N ARG A 62 -4.99 7.84 7.86
CA ARG A 62 -4.51 6.58 7.29
C ARG A 62 -3.02 6.43 7.52
N VAL A 63 -2.60 5.24 7.92
CA VAL A 63 -1.20 4.85 8.01
C VAL A 63 -0.90 3.76 7.00
N ARG A 64 0.31 3.79 6.45
CA ARG A 64 0.88 2.71 5.65
C ARG A 64 2.18 2.24 6.29
N TYR A 65 2.27 0.94 6.53
CA TYR A 65 3.50 0.27 6.91
C TYR A 65 4.10 -0.44 5.69
N THR A 66 5.36 -0.17 5.41
CA THR A 66 6.14 -0.89 4.39
C THR A 66 7.02 -1.90 5.11
N ILE A 67 6.74 -3.20 4.91
CA ILE A 67 7.33 -4.32 5.65
C ILE A 67 8.03 -5.23 4.65
N VAL A 68 9.24 -5.68 4.97
CA VAL A 68 10.06 -6.52 4.08
C VAL A 68 10.54 -7.76 4.82
N SER A 69 10.52 -8.91 4.13
CA SER A 69 11.23 -10.12 4.52
C SER A 69 11.60 -10.94 3.29
N TYR A 70 12.27 -12.07 3.49
CA TYR A 70 12.60 -13.02 2.45
C TYR A 70 11.45 -13.97 2.11
N VAL A 71 11.58 -14.65 0.98
CA VAL A 71 10.76 -15.81 0.60
C VAL A 71 11.68 -17.01 0.36
N MET A 72 11.26 -18.17 0.86
CA MET A 72 11.95 -19.45 0.71
C MET A 72 11.23 -20.32 -0.31
N HIS A 73 12.02 -21.14 -0.99
CA HIS A 73 11.55 -22.06 -2.00
C HIS A 73 11.93 -23.50 -1.66
N ASP A 74 11.13 -24.45 -2.13
CA ASP A 74 11.50 -25.87 -2.10
C ASP A 74 12.53 -26.20 -3.19
N SER A 75 12.91 -27.48 -3.28
CA SER A 75 13.85 -27.98 -4.29
C SER A 75 13.35 -27.85 -5.74
N THR A 76 12.07 -27.59 -5.94
CA THR A 76 11.45 -27.37 -7.26
C THR A 76 11.43 -25.89 -7.66
N GLY A 77 11.80 -24.99 -6.73
CA GLY A 77 11.69 -23.55 -6.93
C GLY A 77 10.30 -23.00 -6.66
N SER A 78 9.44 -23.74 -5.96
CA SER A 78 8.11 -23.25 -5.54
C SER A 78 8.21 -22.52 -4.21
N ALA A 79 7.58 -21.36 -4.09
CA ALA A 79 7.54 -20.62 -2.82
C ALA A 79 6.80 -21.44 -1.74
N ILE A 80 7.42 -21.57 -0.56
CA ILE A 80 6.87 -22.39 0.53
C ILE A 80 6.74 -21.63 1.85
N TYR A 81 7.49 -20.55 2.05
CA TYR A 81 7.52 -19.84 3.32
C TYR A 81 7.97 -18.38 3.16
N SER A 82 7.32 -17.49 3.90
CA SER A 82 7.81 -16.13 4.14
C SER A 82 7.39 -15.69 5.55
N PRO A 83 8.32 -15.14 6.37
CA PRO A 83 7.98 -14.60 7.69
C PRO A 83 6.91 -13.48 7.63
N LEU A 84 6.82 -12.78 6.48
CA LEU A 84 5.81 -11.74 6.26
C LEU A 84 4.37 -12.22 6.48
N GLN A 85 4.05 -13.49 6.21
CA GLN A 85 2.69 -14.00 6.40
C GLN A 85 2.25 -13.84 7.87
N GLN A 86 3.06 -14.35 8.79
CA GLN A 86 2.75 -14.30 10.22
C GLN A 86 2.75 -12.87 10.75
N THR A 87 3.70 -12.05 10.29
CA THR A 87 3.79 -10.63 10.66
C THR A 87 2.54 -9.85 10.24
N VAL A 88 2.10 -9.99 8.98
CA VAL A 88 0.89 -9.34 8.48
C VAL A 88 -0.34 -9.82 9.23
N MET A 89 -0.44 -11.12 9.56
CA MET A 89 -1.52 -11.68 10.36
C MET A 89 -1.56 -11.10 11.79
N ALA A 90 -0.41 -10.97 12.45
CA ALA A 90 -0.31 -10.40 13.80
C ALA A 90 -0.68 -8.91 13.82
N MET A 91 -0.21 -8.14 12.83
CA MET A 91 -0.58 -6.73 12.68
C MET A 91 -2.07 -6.55 12.38
N THR A 92 -2.65 -7.43 11.55
CA THR A 92 -4.07 -7.43 11.22
C THR A 92 -4.93 -7.73 12.45
N GLU A 93 -4.55 -8.73 13.24
CA GLU A 93 -5.22 -9.06 14.51
C GLU A 93 -5.18 -7.88 15.48
N ALA A 94 -4.01 -7.26 15.65
CA ALA A 94 -3.85 -6.08 16.50
C ALA A 94 -4.73 -4.90 16.01
N ALA A 95 -4.79 -4.66 14.70
CA ALA A 95 -5.60 -3.60 14.12
C ALA A 95 -7.09 -3.83 14.37
N PHE A 96 -7.59 -5.03 14.11
CA PHE A 96 -9.01 -5.38 14.37
C PHE A 96 -9.37 -5.39 15.85
N GLY A 97 -8.41 -5.59 16.76
CA GLY A 97 -8.62 -5.50 18.20
C GLY A 97 -8.59 -4.07 18.75
N ALA A 98 -7.90 -3.15 18.08
CA ALA A 98 -7.64 -1.81 18.59
C ALA A 98 -8.46 -0.68 17.92
N ILE A 99 -9.04 -0.94 16.74
CA ILE A 99 -9.72 0.08 15.93
C ILE A 99 -11.16 -0.36 15.66
N ASN A 100 -12.11 0.57 15.85
CA ASN A 100 -13.48 0.43 15.38
C ASN A 100 -13.72 1.38 14.19
N LEU A 101 -13.95 0.81 13.01
CA LEU A 101 -14.18 1.57 11.77
C LEU A 101 -15.43 2.45 11.81
N GLU A 102 -16.43 2.12 12.63
CA GLU A 102 -17.65 2.95 12.79
C GLU A 102 -17.33 4.34 13.38
N GLN A 103 -16.24 4.44 14.13
CA GLN A 103 -15.76 5.69 14.74
C GLN A 103 -14.75 6.41 13.83
N HIS A 104 -14.31 5.77 12.75
CA HIS A 104 -13.29 6.30 11.88
C HIS A 104 -13.86 7.36 10.91
N SER A 105 -13.19 8.51 10.85
CA SER A 105 -13.42 9.57 9.86
C SER A 105 -12.08 10.09 9.33
N GLY A 106 -12.01 10.41 8.04
CA GLY A 106 -10.78 10.87 7.40
C GLY A 106 -10.97 11.30 5.95
N ALA A 107 -10.02 12.12 5.47
CA ALA A 107 -9.82 12.56 4.10
C ALA A 107 -9.93 11.44 3.05
N HIS A 108 -9.28 10.32 3.36
CA HIS A 108 -9.07 9.24 2.42
C HIS A 108 -10.26 8.27 2.42
N PRO A 109 -10.73 7.85 1.22
CA PRO A 109 -11.72 6.79 1.14
C PRO A 109 -11.17 5.47 1.68
N ARG A 110 -12.04 4.62 2.22
CA ARG A 110 -11.70 3.34 2.84
C ARG A 110 -12.94 2.48 2.95
N LEU A 111 -12.74 1.17 3.01
CA LEU A 111 -13.77 0.17 3.25
C LEU A 111 -13.47 -0.71 4.45
N GLY A 112 -12.25 -0.68 5.02
CA GLY A 112 -11.85 -1.55 6.13
C GLY A 112 -10.93 -0.87 7.13
N VAL A 113 -10.84 -1.44 8.34
CA VAL A 113 -9.76 -1.13 9.30
C VAL A 113 -8.43 -1.45 8.65
N VAL A 114 -8.29 -2.69 8.17
CA VAL A 114 -7.21 -3.10 7.26
C VAL A 114 -7.76 -2.98 5.84
N ASP A 115 -7.51 -1.83 5.21
CA ASP A 115 -8.18 -1.41 3.96
C ASP A 115 -7.57 -2.10 2.74
N ASP A 116 -6.24 -2.08 2.63
CA ASP A 116 -5.51 -2.57 1.47
C ASP A 116 -4.20 -3.23 1.93
N ILE A 117 -3.90 -4.39 1.37
CA ILE A 117 -2.63 -5.09 1.55
C ILE A 117 -2.10 -5.39 0.16
N VAL A 118 -0.89 -4.93 -0.15
CA VAL A 118 -0.27 -5.22 -1.44
C VAL A 118 1.12 -5.76 -1.28
N PHE A 119 1.37 -6.89 -1.95
CA PHE A 119 2.67 -7.51 -2.02
C PHE A 119 3.36 -7.13 -3.33
N HIS A 120 4.63 -6.77 -3.21
CA HIS A 120 5.51 -6.43 -4.32
C HIS A 120 6.73 -7.34 -4.30
N PRO A 121 7.14 -7.88 -5.46
CA PRO A 121 8.46 -8.48 -5.57
C PRO A 121 9.55 -7.42 -5.38
N LEU A 122 10.61 -7.80 -4.67
CA LEU A 122 11.84 -7.02 -4.53
C LEU A 122 13.07 -7.89 -4.81
N ALA A 123 14.18 -7.23 -5.16
CA ALA A 123 15.42 -7.89 -5.54
C ALA A 123 15.15 -8.98 -6.61
N ARG A 124 15.42 -10.25 -6.30
CA ARG A 124 15.22 -11.37 -7.24
C ARG A 124 13.87 -12.06 -7.17
N ALA A 125 12.97 -11.60 -6.29
CA ALA A 125 11.66 -12.21 -6.18
C ALA A 125 10.81 -11.96 -7.43
N SER A 126 9.91 -12.90 -7.73
CA SER A 126 8.97 -12.84 -8.84
C SER A 126 7.60 -12.33 -8.41
N LEU A 127 6.82 -11.83 -9.38
CA LEU A 127 5.43 -11.46 -9.12
C LEU A 127 4.58 -12.65 -8.67
N ASP A 128 4.94 -13.86 -9.10
CA ASP A 128 4.26 -15.09 -8.71
C ASP A 128 4.47 -15.41 -7.22
N GLU A 129 5.66 -15.16 -6.67
CA GLU A 129 5.90 -15.26 -5.22
C GLU A 129 5.09 -14.24 -4.42
N ALA A 130 4.99 -13.00 -4.90
CA ALA A 130 4.14 -11.99 -4.28
C ALA A 130 2.65 -12.40 -4.32
N ALA A 131 2.19 -12.95 -5.45
CA ALA A 131 0.82 -13.44 -5.61
C ALA A 131 0.51 -14.67 -4.76
N TRP A 132 1.47 -15.58 -4.62
CA TRP A 132 1.39 -16.72 -3.72
C TRP A 132 1.15 -16.27 -2.27
N LEU A 133 1.97 -15.35 -1.77
CA LEU A 133 1.84 -14.83 -0.42
C LEU A 133 0.53 -14.05 -0.22
N ALA A 134 0.14 -13.23 -1.19
CA ALA A 134 -1.12 -12.50 -1.17
C ALA A 134 -2.34 -13.43 -1.01
N LYS A 135 -2.37 -14.54 -1.76
CA LYS A 135 -3.44 -15.55 -1.67
C LYS A 135 -3.44 -16.27 -0.33
N ALA A 136 -2.27 -16.66 0.17
CA ALA A 136 -2.14 -17.32 1.48
C ALA A 136 -2.67 -16.41 2.62
N VAL A 137 -2.26 -15.14 2.62
CA VAL A 137 -2.73 -14.14 3.59
C VAL A 137 -4.24 -13.88 3.45
N ALA A 138 -4.79 -13.85 2.23
CA ALA A 138 -6.22 -13.67 2.02
C ALA A 138 -7.07 -14.80 2.62
N VAL A 139 -6.65 -16.05 2.42
CA VAL A 139 -7.30 -17.23 3.02
C VAL A 139 -7.26 -17.12 4.53
N ASP A 140 -6.11 -16.80 5.11
CA ASP A 140 -5.95 -16.71 6.57
C ASP A 140 -6.78 -15.56 7.17
N ILE A 141 -6.79 -14.38 6.55
CA ILE A 141 -7.58 -13.23 7.02
C ILE A 141 -9.08 -13.53 6.94
N GLY A 142 -9.54 -14.03 5.79
CA GLY A 142 -10.95 -14.36 5.57
C GLY A 142 -11.45 -15.41 6.55
N ASN A 143 -10.67 -16.48 6.77
CA ASN A 143 -11.04 -17.56 7.67
C ASN A 143 -10.92 -17.19 9.15
N ARG A 144 -9.82 -16.56 9.57
CA ARG A 144 -9.57 -16.29 10.99
C ARG A 144 -10.35 -15.09 11.52
N PHE A 145 -10.43 -14.01 10.74
CA PHE A 145 -11.06 -12.77 11.19
C PHE A 145 -12.48 -12.59 10.69
N GLN A 146 -12.98 -13.49 9.85
CA GLN A 146 -14.35 -13.47 9.34
C GLN A 146 -14.70 -12.12 8.71
N VAL A 147 -13.80 -11.61 7.87
CA VAL A 147 -13.99 -10.38 7.09
C VAL A 147 -14.02 -10.72 5.60
N PRO A 148 -14.85 -10.03 4.79
CA PRO A 148 -14.82 -10.19 3.34
C PRO A 148 -13.45 -9.73 2.79
N VAL A 149 -12.83 -10.57 1.97
CA VAL A 149 -11.56 -10.27 1.32
C VAL A 149 -11.72 -10.31 -0.20
N TYR A 150 -11.28 -9.24 -0.86
CA TYR A 150 -11.26 -9.15 -2.32
C TYR A 150 -9.82 -9.16 -2.84
N LEU A 151 -9.52 -10.13 -3.69
CA LEU A 151 -8.23 -10.24 -4.35
C LEU A 151 -8.16 -9.30 -5.55
N TYR A 152 -6.98 -8.80 -5.88
CA TYR A 152 -6.77 -8.01 -7.10
C TYR A 152 -5.42 -8.27 -7.77
N ALA A 153 -5.31 -7.80 -9.01
CA ALA A 153 -4.14 -7.95 -9.88
C ALA A 153 -3.64 -9.40 -9.91
N ALA A 154 -2.34 -9.66 -9.76
CA ALA A 154 -1.78 -11.01 -9.90
C ALA A 154 -2.31 -12.02 -8.86
N ALA A 155 -2.87 -11.53 -7.75
CA ALA A 155 -3.51 -12.39 -6.75
C ALA A 155 -4.92 -12.82 -7.19
N HIS A 156 -5.62 -12.02 -8.00
CA HIS A 156 -6.97 -12.34 -8.46
C HIS A 156 -6.94 -13.32 -9.64
N PRO A 157 -7.82 -14.34 -9.71
CA PRO A 157 -7.81 -15.37 -10.76
C PRO A 157 -7.84 -14.82 -12.19
N THR A 158 -8.54 -13.71 -12.42
CA THR A 158 -8.65 -13.05 -13.74
C THR A 158 -7.83 -11.77 -13.87
N GLY A 159 -6.99 -11.44 -12.89
CA GLY A 159 -6.20 -10.20 -12.94
C GLY A 159 -6.99 -8.90 -12.73
N LYS A 160 -8.14 -8.96 -12.03
CA LYS A 160 -9.05 -7.81 -11.86
C LYS A 160 -8.33 -6.63 -11.21
N ALA A 161 -8.51 -5.44 -11.78
CA ALA A 161 -7.84 -4.23 -11.27
C ALA A 161 -8.49 -3.73 -9.98
N LEU A 162 -7.66 -3.25 -9.04
CA LEU A 162 -8.11 -2.72 -7.74
C LEU A 162 -9.12 -1.58 -7.88
N ASP A 163 -8.93 -0.68 -8.84
CA ASP A 163 -9.83 0.45 -9.05
C ASP A 163 -11.23 -0.01 -9.52
N THR A 164 -11.33 -1.15 -10.21
CA THR A 164 -12.61 -1.77 -10.57
C THR A 164 -13.32 -2.30 -9.33
N ILE A 165 -12.63 -3.07 -8.50
CA ILE A 165 -13.18 -3.60 -7.23
C ILE A 165 -13.61 -2.44 -6.32
N ARG A 166 -12.76 -1.42 -6.16
CA ARG A 166 -13.08 -0.21 -5.39
C ARG A 166 -14.37 0.47 -5.85
N ARG A 167 -14.64 0.53 -7.16
CA ARG A 167 -15.90 1.11 -7.68
C ARG A 167 -17.12 0.25 -7.36
N GLU A 168 -17.02 -1.05 -7.58
CA GLU A 168 -18.11 -2.00 -7.31
C GLU A 168 -18.48 -2.00 -5.84
N LEU A 169 -17.50 -1.85 -4.95
CA LEU A 169 -17.70 -1.78 -3.50
C LEU A 169 -18.04 -0.38 -2.98
N GLY A 170 -18.11 0.64 -3.85
CA GLY A 170 -18.43 2.00 -3.45
C GLY A 170 -17.32 2.75 -2.69
N TYR A 171 -16.07 2.30 -2.75
CA TYR A 171 -14.89 2.85 -2.05
C TYR A 171 -14.78 4.37 -2.11
N TYR A 172 -15.05 4.98 -3.27
CA TYR A 172 -14.86 6.42 -3.49
C TYR A 172 -15.97 7.30 -2.88
N ARG A 173 -16.95 6.70 -2.21
CA ARG A 173 -17.93 7.41 -1.39
C ARG A 173 -17.34 7.57 0.02
N PRO A 174 -17.11 8.81 0.50
CA PRO A 174 -16.49 9.03 1.81
C PRO A 174 -17.28 8.35 2.93
N ASN A 175 -16.58 7.63 3.82
CA ASN A 175 -17.16 6.94 4.98
C ASN A 175 -18.26 5.91 4.62
N PHE A 176 -18.33 5.44 3.37
CA PHE A 176 -19.36 4.49 2.95
C PHE A 176 -19.06 3.08 3.43
N MET A 177 -20.09 2.39 3.92
CA MET A 177 -20.07 0.97 4.21
C MET A 177 -21.28 0.33 3.52
N PRO A 178 -21.08 -0.69 2.67
CA PRO A 178 -22.21 -1.42 2.10
C PRO A 178 -22.84 -2.35 3.14
N ASP A 179 -24.17 -2.34 3.25
CA ASP A 179 -24.91 -3.27 4.11
C ASP A 179 -24.87 -4.71 3.56
N ALA A 180 -24.77 -4.85 2.24
CA ALA A 180 -24.67 -6.13 1.55
C ALA A 180 -23.75 -6.03 0.34
N LEU A 181 -22.94 -7.08 0.15
CA LEU A 181 -22.02 -7.19 -0.98
C LEU A 181 -22.77 -7.73 -2.21
N GLN A 182 -22.72 -6.98 -3.31
CA GLN A 182 -23.33 -7.41 -4.58
C GLN A 182 -22.51 -8.52 -5.24
N GLU A 183 -21.18 -8.42 -5.16
CA GLU A 183 -20.24 -9.41 -5.64
C GLU A 183 -19.74 -10.26 -4.48
N LYS A 184 -19.62 -11.57 -4.68
CA LYS A 184 -19.07 -12.48 -3.67
C LYS A 184 -17.59 -12.13 -3.41
N PRO A 185 -17.13 -12.03 -2.16
CA PRO A 185 -15.71 -11.92 -1.86
C PRO A 185 -14.96 -13.19 -2.28
N ASP A 186 -13.68 -13.05 -2.58
CA ASP A 186 -12.82 -14.18 -2.92
C ASP A 186 -12.61 -15.09 -1.70
N GLU A 187 -12.42 -14.49 -0.52
CA GLU A 187 -12.28 -15.20 0.76
C GLU A 187 -13.13 -14.56 1.86
N GLY A 188 -13.50 -15.36 2.87
CA GLY A 188 -14.31 -14.91 3.99
C GLY A 188 -15.82 -14.77 3.70
N PRO A 189 -16.61 -14.24 4.64
CA PRO A 189 -18.06 -14.17 4.54
C PRO A 189 -18.54 -13.01 3.65
N THR A 190 -19.77 -13.10 3.14
CA THR A 190 -20.43 -12.00 2.40
C THR A 190 -21.00 -10.91 3.31
N CYS A 191 -21.13 -11.16 4.61
CA CYS A 191 -21.57 -10.16 5.57
C CYS A 191 -20.41 -9.24 5.94
N VAL A 192 -20.66 -7.93 5.90
CA VAL A 192 -19.66 -6.93 6.29
C VAL A 192 -19.87 -6.57 7.75
N SER A 193 -18.86 -6.77 8.59
CA SER A 193 -18.85 -6.25 9.96
C SER A 193 -18.61 -4.74 9.91
N PRO A 194 -19.52 -3.86 10.37
CA PRO A 194 -19.31 -2.42 10.32
C PRO A 194 -18.05 -1.96 11.05
N ALA A 195 -17.68 -2.66 12.13
CA ALA A 195 -16.50 -2.33 12.93
C ALA A 195 -15.16 -2.71 12.27
N ARG A 196 -15.15 -3.69 11.35
CA ARG A 196 -13.93 -4.19 10.67
C ARG A 196 -13.86 -3.81 9.20
N GLY A 197 -15.01 -3.81 8.53
CA GLY A 197 -15.18 -3.52 7.10
C GLY A 197 -14.71 -4.65 6.19
N ILE A 198 -14.16 -4.26 5.03
CA ILE A 198 -13.71 -5.12 3.93
C ILE A 198 -12.20 -4.94 3.74
N THR A 199 -11.49 -6.03 3.46
CA THR A 199 -10.06 -5.99 3.17
C THR A 199 -9.80 -6.30 1.68
N MET A 200 -8.98 -5.48 1.02
CA MET A 200 -8.51 -5.74 -0.34
C MET A 200 -7.07 -6.23 -0.30
N ILE A 201 -6.74 -7.30 -1.02
CA ILE A 201 -5.40 -7.88 -1.02
C ILE A 201 -4.93 -8.15 -2.45
N GLY A 202 -3.70 -7.75 -2.78
CA GLY A 202 -3.20 -7.94 -4.13
C GLY A 202 -1.71 -8.16 -4.21
N ALA A 203 -1.27 -8.49 -5.42
CA ALA A 203 0.13 -8.57 -5.77
C ALA A 203 0.37 -7.85 -7.09
N ARG A 204 1.38 -6.96 -7.11
CA ARG A 204 1.73 -6.15 -8.28
C ARG A 204 3.22 -5.87 -8.35
N GLN A 205 3.68 -5.51 -9.54
CA GLN A 205 4.96 -4.81 -9.71
C GLN A 205 5.02 -3.53 -8.85
N TRP A 206 6.22 -2.98 -8.67
CA TRP A 206 6.42 -1.84 -7.80
C TRP A 206 5.56 -0.63 -8.21
N VAL A 207 4.85 -0.04 -7.23
CA VAL A 207 4.04 1.16 -7.43
C VAL A 207 4.70 2.35 -6.72
N GLY A 208 4.96 3.40 -7.49
CA GLY A 208 5.39 4.70 -6.98
C GLY A 208 4.20 5.47 -6.40
N LEU A 209 4.39 6.13 -5.25
CA LEU A 209 3.35 6.93 -4.61
C LEU A 209 3.86 8.37 -4.46
N TYR A 210 3.26 9.27 -5.22
CA TYR A 210 3.69 10.66 -5.36
C TYR A 210 2.50 11.59 -5.16
N ASN A 211 2.55 12.44 -4.15
CA ASN A 211 1.45 13.32 -3.79
C ASN A 211 1.81 14.76 -4.16
N ILE A 212 0.83 15.51 -4.68
CA ILE A 212 1.03 16.88 -5.17
C ILE A 212 0.04 17.81 -4.47
N PRO A 213 0.51 18.68 -3.54
CA PRO A 213 -0.35 19.65 -2.89
C PRO A 213 -0.82 20.75 -3.86
N ILE A 214 -2.08 21.13 -3.71
CA ILE A 214 -2.75 22.21 -4.46
C ILE A 214 -3.22 23.25 -3.44
N MET A 215 -2.78 24.49 -3.60
CA MET A 215 -3.08 25.60 -2.68
C MET A 215 -4.50 26.14 -2.94
N SER A 216 -5.49 25.28 -2.69
CA SER A 216 -6.90 25.57 -2.93
C SER A 216 -7.78 24.64 -2.11
N THR A 217 -8.90 25.17 -1.63
CA THR A 217 -9.99 24.42 -0.99
C THR A 217 -11.05 23.94 -1.98
N ASP A 218 -10.92 24.23 -3.29
CA ASP A 218 -11.82 23.73 -4.32
C ASP A 218 -11.57 22.25 -4.63
N VAL A 219 -12.14 21.39 -3.78
CA VAL A 219 -12.11 19.93 -3.95
C VAL A 219 -12.71 19.50 -5.29
N ALA A 220 -13.66 20.26 -5.86
CA ALA A 220 -14.25 19.91 -7.14
C ALA A 220 -13.25 20.13 -8.29
N ALA A 221 -12.51 21.25 -8.28
CA ALA A 221 -11.41 21.50 -9.21
C ALA A 221 -10.31 20.45 -9.07
N THR A 222 -9.85 20.18 -7.85
CA THR A 222 -8.81 19.17 -7.61
C THR A 222 -9.24 17.79 -8.10
N LYS A 223 -10.51 17.40 -7.93
CA LYS A 223 -11.05 16.15 -8.47
C LYS A 223 -11.12 16.14 -10.00
N ARG A 224 -11.43 17.27 -10.65
CA ARG A 224 -11.41 17.39 -12.12
C ARG A 224 -9.99 17.21 -12.65
N ILE A 225 -9.02 17.92 -12.08
CA ILE A 225 -7.60 17.81 -12.46
C ILE A 225 -7.11 16.38 -12.24
N ALA A 226 -7.35 15.80 -11.05
CA ALA A 226 -6.99 14.42 -10.76
C ALA A 226 -7.55 13.48 -11.84
N ARG A 227 -8.84 13.60 -12.20
CA ARG A 227 -9.44 12.78 -13.25
C ARG A 227 -8.74 12.94 -14.59
N MET A 228 -8.41 14.17 -15.01
CA MET A 228 -7.71 14.44 -16.27
C MET A 228 -6.29 13.88 -16.28
N VAL A 229 -5.61 13.84 -15.14
CA VAL A 229 -4.27 13.24 -15.00
C VAL A 229 -4.31 11.72 -15.07
N SER A 230 -5.34 11.09 -14.50
CA SER A 230 -5.44 9.64 -14.46
C SER A 230 -5.68 9.02 -15.84
N ALA A 231 -5.05 7.86 -16.09
CA ALA A 231 -5.26 7.03 -17.28
C ALA A 231 -6.75 6.82 -17.60
N ARG A 232 -7.58 6.57 -16.57
CA ARG A 232 -9.02 6.34 -16.74
C ARG A 232 -9.76 7.57 -17.27
N GLY A 233 -9.27 8.78 -16.99
CA GLY A 233 -9.84 10.01 -17.53
C GLY A 233 -9.24 10.44 -18.86
N GLY A 234 -8.41 9.60 -19.49
CA GLY A 234 -7.71 9.91 -20.75
C GLY A 234 -6.36 10.60 -20.56
N GLY A 235 -5.86 10.67 -19.33
CA GLY A 235 -4.58 11.26 -18.99
C GLY A 235 -3.39 10.32 -19.21
N LEU A 236 -2.42 10.40 -18.30
CA LEU A 236 -1.17 9.66 -18.37
C LEU A 236 -1.41 8.15 -18.22
N PRO A 237 -0.84 7.30 -19.09
CA PRO A 237 -0.95 5.85 -18.95
C PRO A 237 -0.36 5.41 -17.61
N THR A 238 -0.87 4.29 -17.08
CA THR A 238 -0.42 3.69 -15.81
C THR A 238 -0.45 4.62 -14.58
N VAL A 239 -1.09 5.80 -14.66
CA VAL A 239 -1.29 6.70 -13.52
C VAL A 239 -2.74 6.63 -13.02
N GLN A 240 -2.88 6.41 -11.72
CA GLN A 240 -4.14 6.57 -11.00
C GLN A 240 -4.02 7.72 -10.01
N THR A 241 -5.07 8.51 -9.83
CA THR A 241 -5.05 9.69 -8.96
C THR A 241 -6.31 9.79 -8.12
N LEU A 242 -6.19 10.49 -6.98
CA LEU A 242 -7.32 10.92 -6.16
C LEU A 242 -7.13 12.38 -5.77
N GLY A 243 -8.14 13.20 -6.04
CA GLY A 243 -8.23 14.56 -5.53
C GLY A 243 -8.94 14.56 -4.18
N LEU A 244 -8.21 14.93 -3.12
CA LEU A 244 -8.65 14.84 -1.73
C LEU A 244 -8.47 16.18 -1.00
N LEU A 245 -9.26 16.38 0.05
CA LEU A 245 -8.99 17.45 1.02
C LEU A 245 -7.77 17.04 1.85
N HIS A 246 -6.88 17.99 2.14
CA HIS A 246 -5.68 17.76 2.91
C HIS A 246 -5.34 19.03 3.71
N GLY A 247 -5.79 19.09 4.96
CA GLY A 247 -5.72 20.31 5.78
C GLY A 247 -6.92 21.24 5.59
N GLU A 248 -6.89 22.38 6.28
CA GLU A 248 -8.00 23.35 6.28
C GLU A 248 -8.05 24.17 4.97
N ASP A 249 -6.88 24.52 4.42
CA ASP A 249 -6.76 25.47 3.30
C ASP A 249 -6.21 24.84 2.01
N SER A 250 -5.98 23.53 1.99
CA SER A 250 -5.36 22.85 0.86
C SER A 250 -6.07 21.57 0.46
N THR A 251 -5.86 21.21 -0.80
CA THR A 251 -6.23 19.92 -1.36
C THR A 251 -4.98 19.26 -1.90
N GLU A 252 -5.07 17.97 -2.18
CA GLU A 252 -3.93 17.20 -2.67
C GLU A 252 -4.38 16.24 -3.77
N ILE A 253 -3.53 16.08 -4.79
CA ILE A 253 -3.66 15.00 -5.77
C ILE A 253 -2.70 13.90 -5.37
N ALA A 254 -3.25 12.85 -4.75
CA ALA A 254 -2.50 11.63 -4.45
C ALA A 254 -2.36 10.79 -5.72
N CYS A 255 -1.13 10.57 -6.20
CA CYS A 255 -0.86 9.83 -7.43
C CYS A 255 -0.24 8.45 -7.13
N MET A 256 -0.78 7.42 -7.77
CA MET A 256 -0.24 6.08 -7.84
C MET A 256 0.32 5.85 -9.24
N LEU A 257 1.64 5.72 -9.34
CA LEU A 257 2.38 5.40 -10.56
C LEU A 257 2.50 3.88 -10.65
N LEU A 258 1.61 3.24 -11.42
CA LEU A 258 1.52 1.78 -11.51
C LEU A 258 2.70 1.17 -12.29
N ASP A 259 3.31 1.95 -13.18
CA ASP A 259 4.57 1.63 -13.83
C ASP A 259 5.49 2.88 -13.81
N PRO A 260 6.27 3.07 -12.73
CA PRO A 260 7.11 4.25 -12.58
C PRO A 260 8.28 4.31 -13.58
N ASN A 261 8.57 3.21 -14.30
CA ASN A 261 9.56 3.21 -15.38
C ASN A 261 8.99 3.79 -16.68
N GLN A 262 7.67 3.72 -16.85
CA GLN A 262 6.97 4.30 -17.99
C GLN A 262 6.61 5.77 -17.78
N VAL A 263 6.06 6.11 -16.60
CA VAL A 263 5.67 7.47 -16.25
C VAL A 263 6.24 7.84 -14.89
N GLY A 264 7.23 8.74 -14.91
CA GLY A 264 7.89 9.29 -13.72
C GLY A 264 7.08 10.38 -13.03
N ALA A 265 7.44 10.67 -11.77
CA ALA A 265 6.80 11.69 -10.95
C ALA A 265 6.95 13.11 -11.51
N ASP A 266 8.05 13.39 -12.20
CA ASP A 266 8.30 14.66 -12.90
C ASP A 266 7.28 14.91 -14.02
N HIS A 267 6.96 13.89 -14.80
CA HIS A 267 5.94 14.00 -15.84
C HIS A 267 4.55 14.24 -15.21
N VAL A 268 4.22 13.55 -14.12
CA VAL A 268 2.97 13.78 -13.40
C VAL A 268 2.90 15.19 -12.80
N GLN A 269 3.97 15.65 -12.15
CA GLN A 269 4.08 17.01 -11.60
C GLN A 269 3.81 18.06 -12.69
N ASN A 270 4.55 18.00 -13.79
CA ASN A 270 4.41 18.98 -14.89
C ASN A 270 2.99 18.97 -15.49
N TYR A 271 2.35 17.79 -15.58
CA TYR A 271 1.01 17.69 -16.13
C TYR A 271 -0.05 18.26 -15.17
N VAL A 272 0.11 18.04 -13.85
CA VAL A 272 -0.74 18.68 -12.83
C VAL A 272 -0.57 20.19 -12.86
N GLU A 273 0.66 20.70 -12.87
CA GLU A 273 0.96 22.15 -12.92
C GLU A 273 0.31 22.80 -14.16
N MET A 274 0.42 22.16 -15.32
CA MET A 274 -0.21 22.65 -16.56
C MET A 274 -1.74 22.74 -16.44
N LEU A 275 -2.40 21.70 -15.90
CA LEU A 275 -3.85 21.67 -15.74
C LEU A 275 -4.34 22.64 -14.66
N ALA A 276 -3.62 22.74 -13.55
CA ALA A 276 -3.91 23.67 -12.47
C ALA A 276 -3.79 25.13 -12.92
N ALA A 277 -2.77 25.46 -13.72
CA ALA A 277 -2.61 26.79 -14.29
C ALA A 277 -3.79 27.21 -15.19
N GLN A 278 -4.43 26.26 -15.89
CA GLN A 278 -5.63 26.53 -16.69
C GLN A 278 -6.86 26.88 -15.82
N GLU A 279 -6.90 26.38 -14.59
CA GLU A 279 -7.94 26.70 -13.60
C GLU A 279 -7.51 27.83 -12.64
N GLY A 280 -6.32 28.42 -12.83
CA GLY A 280 -5.79 29.50 -11.97
C GLY A 280 -5.42 29.04 -10.56
N LEU A 281 -5.00 27.78 -10.40
CA LEU A 281 -4.62 27.19 -9.12
C LEU A 281 -3.09 27.09 -8.99
N ASP A 282 -2.59 27.40 -7.79
CA ASP A 282 -1.19 27.24 -7.44
C ASP A 282 -0.89 25.81 -6.96
N VAL A 283 0.23 25.26 -7.45
CA VAL A 283 0.66 23.89 -7.19
C VAL A 283 2.02 23.91 -6.49
N GLU A 284 2.14 23.17 -5.40
CA GLU A 284 3.44 22.96 -4.76
C GLU A 284 4.18 21.78 -5.36
N LYS A 285 5.50 21.73 -5.09
CA LYS A 285 6.31 20.58 -5.47
C LYS A 285 5.82 19.34 -4.73
N GLY A 286 5.42 18.32 -5.48
CA GLY A 286 5.01 17.06 -4.90
C GLY A 286 6.14 16.27 -4.25
N TYR A 287 5.76 15.28 -3.47
CA TYR A 287 6.66 14.45 -2.67
C TYR A 287 6.31 12.98 -2.76
N PHE A 288 7.33 12.12 -2.64
CA PHE A 288 7.10 10.68 -2.53
C PHE A 288 6.68 10.34 -1.10
N THR A 289 5.66 9.50 -0.96
CA THR A 289 5.24 9.00 0.36
C THR A 289 6.03 7.75 0.77
N ASP A 290 6.83 7.17 -0.13
CA ASP A 290 7.59 5.94 0.08
C ASP A 290 8.99 6.02 -0.55
N TYR A 291 9.82 5.03 -0.24
CA TYR A 291 11.15 4.90 -0.83
C TYR A 291 11.13 4.10 -2.14
N SER A 292 12.21 4.18 -2.92
CA SER A 292 12.41 3.33 -4.10
C SER A 292 12.66 1.86 -3.71
N PRO A 293 12.48 0.90 -4.65
CA PRO A 293 12.79 -0.51 -4.41
C PRO A 293 14.20 -0.75 -3.86
N ASP A 294 15.19 -0.07 -4.45
CA ASP A 294 16.59 -0.21 -4.06
C ASP A 294 16.83 0.31 -2.64
N MET A 295 16.30 1.50 -2.32
CA MET A 295 16.42 2.09 -0.98
C MET A 295 15.74 1.22 0.09
N ILE A 296 14.61 0.60 -0.24
CA ILE A 296 13.91 -0.32 0.66
C ILE A 296 14.73 -1.58 0.90
N THR A 297 15.28 -2.15 -0.16
CA THR A 297 16.14 -3.34 -0.09
C THR A 297 17.38 -3.05 0.77
N GLU A 298 18.05 -1.92 0.53
CA GLU A 298 19.20 -1.50 1.33
C GLU A 298 18.85 -1.26 2.80
N LYS A 299 17.71 -0.64 3.09
CA LYS A 299 17.22 -0.41 4.47
C LYS A 299 16.97 -1.73 5.19
N TYR A 300 16.25 -2.66 4.56
CA TYR A 300 15.99 -3.99 5.12
C TYR A 300 17.30 -4.70 5.48
N MET A 301 18.24 -4.75 4.53
CA MET A 301 19.52 -5.44 4.71
C MET A 301 20.38 -4.80 5.80
N LYS A 302 20.33 -3.47 5.93
CA LYS A 302 21.00 -2.76 7.03
C LYS A 302 20.39 -3.11 8.39
N LEU A 303 19.05 -3.12 8.49
CA LEU A 303 18.35 -3.35 9.75
C LEU A 303 18.50 -4.79 10.23
N ILE A 304 18.42 -5.78 9.32
CA ILE A 304 18.55 -7.19 9.71
C ILE A 304 19.99 -7.53 10.15
N SER A 305 21.01 -6.98 9.48
CA SER A 305 22.41 -7.13 9.91
C SER A 305 22.77 -6.42 11.22
N SER A 306 21.96 -5.46 11.65
CA SER A 306 22.12 -4.79 12.96
C SER A 306 21.41 -5.52 14.08
N ALA A 307 20.40 -6.35 13.78
CA ALA A 307 19.73 -7.21 14.77
C ALA A 307 20.54 -8.47 15.12
N GLU A 308 21.48 -8.86 14.27
CA GLU A 308 22.41 -9.99 14.49
C GLU A 308 23.64 -9.63 15.35
N GLN A 309 23.79 -8.36 15.78
CA GLN A 309 24.89 -7.85 16.61
C GLN A 309 24.42 -7.50 18.02
#